data_AF-A0A2G5BM03-F1
#
_entry.id   AF-A0A2G5BM03-F1
#
_cell.length_a   1.000
_cell.length_b   1.000
_cell.length_c   1.000
_cell.angle_alpha   90.00
_cell.angle_beta   90.00
_cell.angle_gamma   90.00
#
_symmetry.space_group_name_H-M   'P 1'
#
loop_
_entity.id
_entity.type
_entity.pdbx_description
1 polymer ?
#
loop_
_entity_poly.entity_id
_entity_poly.type
_entity_poly.pdbx_seq_one_letter_code
_entity_poly.pdbx_strand_id
1 'polypeptide(L)'
;QVKKIHIGAYEINSWYISPFPDEYSRHPLLYICEFCLKYMKSEYTYRRHCLKCMQRHPPGDEIYRDGNISVFEVDGRKNKIYCQNLCLIGKMFLDTKTLYYDVEPFLFYILCEYDEKGYHFAGYYSKEKRSVQGYNLSCIMILPSRQREGYGKLLIEFSYLLSKKEGVPGSPEKPLSDFGLLSYLSYWRRAIYEILLAKTGMTIDDITSTLQTDGMLQRQSGVSNYVIVVDSKRTENYVQRANEKNPRRIDPSKLRWAPFL
;
A
#
# COMPACT_ATOMS: atom_id res chain seq x y z
N GLN A 1 5.81 -24.03 17.91
CA GLN A 1 5.63 -22.75 17.20
C GLN A 1 4.65 -22.96 16.06
N VAL A 2 3.86 -21.93 15.77
CA VAL A 2 2.84 -21.95 14.71
C VAL A 2 3.54 -22.07 13.35
N LYS A 3 3.21 -23.11 12.59
CA LYS A 3 3.77 -23.36 11.26
C LYS A 3 2.81 -22.97 10.13
N LYS A 4 1.51 -23.00 10.40
CA LYS A 4 0.45 -22.74 9.42
C LYS A 4 -0.72 -21.99 10.03
N ILE A 5 -1.48 -21.29 9.18
CA ILE A 5 -2.80 -20.75 9.51
C ILE A 5 -3.84 -21.25 8.52
N HIS A 6 -5.07 -21.44 9.00
CA HIS A 6 -6.26 -21.63 8.18
C HIS A 6 -7.08 -20.34 8.23
N ILE A 7 -7.31 -19.70 7.09
CA ILE A 7 -8.08 -18.45 6.98
C ILE A 7 -8.98 -18.50 5.74
N GLY A 8 -10.29 -18.34 5.94
CA GLY A 8 -11.29 -18.52 4.88
C GLY A 8 -11.18 -19.92 4.26
N ALA A 9 -10.96 -19.98 2.95
CA ALA A 9 -10.76 -21.24 2.22
C ALA A 9 -9.29 -21.70 2.14
N TYR A 10 -8.34 -20.97 2.75
CA TYR A 10 -6.91 -21.17 2.53
C TYR A 10 -6.19 -21.73 3.76
N GLU A 11 -5.28 -22.66 3.53
CA GLU A 11 -4.24 -23.04 4.50
C GLU A 11 -2.89 -22.49 4.02
N ILE A 12 -2.22 -21.69 4.86
CA ILE A 12 -1.04 -20.92 4.47
C ILE A 12 0.11 -21.22 5.43
N ASN A 13 1.27 -21.56 4.88
CA ASN A 13 2.51 -21.76 5.64
C ASN A 13 3.08 -20.42 6.12
N SER A 14 3.48 -20.36 7.39
CA SER A 14 4.24 -19.23 7.93
C SER A 14 5.62 -19.14 7.29
N TRP A 15 6.11 -17.93 7.03
CA TRP A 15 7.49 -17.70 6.57
C TRP A 15 8.42 -17.40 7.75
N TYR A 16 7.89 -16.69 8.74
CA TYR A 16 8.63 -16.25 9.93
C TYR A 16 7.90 -16.65 11.21
N ILE A 17 8.61 -16.58 12.33
CA ILE A 17 8.03 -16.82 13.65
C ILE A 17 7.21 -15.59 14.05
N SER A 18 5.99 -15.84 14.52
CA SER A 18 5.11 -14.83 15.11
C SER A 18 4.85 -15.15 16.59
N PRO A 19 4.94 -14.15 17.49
CA PRO A 19 4.85 -14.33 18.93
C PRO A 19 3.39 -14.42 19.41
N PHE A 20 2.65 -15.41 18.92
CA PHE A 20 1.34 -15.75 19.48
C PHE A 20 1.50 -16.14 20.96
N PRO A 21 0.49 -15.88 21.82
CA PRO A 21 0.55 -16.28 23.22
C PRO A 21 0.87 -17.78 23.39
N ASP A 22 1.53 -18.14 24.50
CA ASP A 22 2.09 -19.48 24.71
C ASP A 22 1.07 -20.62 24.55
N GLU A 23 -0.19 -20.37 24.92
CA GLU A 23 -1.28 -21.33 24.77
C GLU A 23 -1.59 -21.68 23.30
N TYR A 24 -1.30 -20.78 22.35
CA TYR A 24 -1.47 -21.00 20.91
C TYR A 24 -0.17 -21.44 20.24
N SER A 25 0.98 -20.96 20.70
CA SER A 25 2.30 -21.23 20.11
C SER A 25 2.71 -22.71 20.12
N ARG A 26 2.05 -23.54 20.94
CA ARG A 26 2.23 -25.00 20.99
C ARG A 26 1.52 -25.72 19.83
N HIS A 27 0.53 -25.10 19.20
CA HIS A 27 -0.22 -25.68 18.09
C HIS A 27 0.48 -25.38 16.76
N PRO A 28 0.70 -26.39 15.89
CA PRO A 28 1.34 -26.18 14.59
C PRO A 28 0.44 -25.45 13.58
N LEU A 29 -0.89 -25.53 13.77
CA LEU A 29 -1.91 -24.89 12.93
C LEU A 29 -2.83 -24.05 13.82
N LEU A 30 -3.06 -22.79 13.43
CA LEU A 30 -4.10 -21.95 14.01
C LEU A 30 -5.21 -21.69 13.00
N TYR A 31 -6.44 -21.55 13.49
CA TYR A 31 -7.61 -21.22 12.68
C TYR A 31 -7.97 -19.77 12.91
N ILE A 32 -8.10 -18.98 11.85
CA ILE A 32 -8.31 -17.54 11.89
C ILE A 32 -9.62 -17.20 11.20
N CYS A 33 -10.50 -16.48 11.91
CA CYS A 33 -11.69 -15.90 11.28
C CYS A 33 -11.26 -14.83 10.27
N GLU A 34 -11.70 -14.94 9.01
CA GLU A 34 -11.32 -14.01 7.96
C GLU A 34 -11.87 -12.58 8.15
N PHE A 35 -12.95 -12.42 8.93
CA PHE A 35 -13.59 -11.12 9.15
C PHE A 35 -13.08 -10.41 10.41
N CYS A 36 -13.07 -11.09 11.56
CA CYS A 36 -12.65 -10.47 12.84
C CYS A 36 -11.19 -10.76 13.23
N LEU A 37 -10.49 -11.58 12.44
CA LEU A 37 -9.10 -12.00 12.64
C LEU A 37 -8.81 -12.73 13.96
N LYS A 38 -9.85 -13.15 14.69
CA LYS A 38 -9.67 -13.97 15.90
C LYS A 38 -9.01 -15.30 15.52
N TYR A 39 -7.88 -15.59 16.16
CA TYR A 39 -7.17 -16.87 16.06
C TYR A 39 -7.66 -17.87 17.11
N MET A 40 -7.67 -19.15 16.76
CA MET A 40 -8.24 -20.25 17.53
C MET A 40 -7.37 -21.51 17.40
N LYS A 41 -7.36 -22.34 18.45
CA LYS A 41 -6.47 -23.51 18.56
C LYS A 41 -6.99 -24.78 17.89
N SER A 42 -8.29 -24.86 17.57
CA SER A 42 -8.89 -26.05 16.97
C SER A 42 -10.02 -25.73 16.00
N GLU A 43 -10.20 -26.63 15.03
CA GLU A 43 -11.28 -26.54 14.04
C GLU A 43 -12.66 -26.48 14.71
N TYR A 44 -12.89 -27.25 15.78
CA TYR A 44 -14.14 -27.21 16.54
C TYR A 44 -14.45 -25.80 17.06
N THR A 45 -13.47 -25.13 17.67
CA THR A 45 -13.65 -23.75 18.17
C THR A 45 -13.85 -22.75 17.04
N TYR A 46 -13.16 -22.95 15.91
CA TYR A 46 -13.32 -22.15 14.69
C TYR A 46 -14.72 -22.26 14.10
N ARG A 47 -15.22 -23.49 13.89
CA ARG A 47 -16.58 -23.72 13.35
C ARG A 47 -17.65 -23.12 14.26
N ARG A 48 -17.53 -23.29 15.59
CA ARG A 48 -18.43 -22.64 16.55
C ARG A 48 -18.38 -21.12 16.49
N HIS A 49 -17.21 -20.55 16.23
CA HIS A 49 -17.07 -19.12 16.05
C HIS A 49 -17.74 -18.65 14.75
N CYS A 50 -17.54 -19.34 13.63
CA CYS A 50 -18.18 -18.98 12.35
C CYS A 50 -19.72 -18.97 12.41
N LEU A 51 -20.32 -19.85 13.23
CA LEU A 51 -21.77 -19.87 13.47
C LEU A 51 -22.28 -18.66 14.27
N LYS A 52 -21.42 -18.00 15.06
CA LYS A 52 -21.80 -16.92 15.98
C LYS A 52 -21.29 -15.54 15.57
N CYS A 53 -20.21 -15.52 14.79
CA CYS A 53 -19.57 -14.28 14.37
C CYS A 53 -20.50 -13.54 13.41
N MET A 54 -20.92 -12.34 13.81
CA MET A 54 -21.76 -11.46 12.98
C MET A 54 -20.93 -10.55 12.06
N GLN A 55 -19.60 -10.50 12.24
CA GLN A 55 -18.73 -9.66 11.44
C GLN A 55 -18.64 -10.21 10.01
N ARG A 56 -18.77 -9.32 9.02
CA ARG A 56 -18.62 -9.61 7.59
C ARG A 56 -17.69 -8.62 6.89
N HIS A 57 -17.08 -7.71 7.63
CA HIS A 57 -16.08 -6.77 7.15
C HIS A 57 -15.12 -6.39 8.29
N PRO A 58 -13.96 -5.81 7.96
CA PRO A 58 -13.10 -5.18 8.97
C PRO A 58 -13.88 -4.13 9.78
N PRO A 59 -13.54 -3.91 11.06
CA PRO A 59 -14.09 -2.78 11.80
C PRO A 59 -13.60 -1.45 11.19
N GLY A 60 -14.10 -0.31 11.68
CA GLY A 60 -13.69 1.01 11.16
C GLY A 60 -14.51 1.45 9.96
N ASP A 61 -13.97 2.41 9.21
CA ASP A 61 -14.71 3.13 8.17
C ASP A 61 -14.28 2.65 6.77
N GLU A 62 -15.24 2.34 5.90
CA GLU A 62 -14.98 2.09 4.47
C GLU A 62 -14.67 3.43 3.79
N ILE A 63 -13.40 3.67 3.45
CA ILE A 63 -12.94 4.95 2.90
C ILE A 63 -12.68 4.90 1.39
N TYR A 64 -12.81 3.72 0.78
CA TYR A 64 -12.67 3.51 -0.65
C TYR A 64 -13.47 2.30 -1.09
N ARG A 65 -14.15 2.44 -2.22
CA ARG A 65 -14.86 1.36 -2.91
C ARG A 65 -14.81 1.56 -4.43
N ASP A 66 -14.38 0.53 -5.14
CA ASP A 66 -14.43 0.44 -6.59
C ASP A 66 -14.76 -1.00 -7.01
N GLY A 67 -15.95 -1.21 -7.57
CA GLY A 67 -16.46 -2.54 -7.86
C GLY A 67 -16.51 -3.44 -6.62
N ASN A 68 -15.76 -4.55 -6.68
CA ASN A 68 -15.61 -5.52 -5.59
C ASN A 68 -14.39 -5.24 -4.69
N ILE A 69 -13.67 -4.13 -4.88
CA ILE A 69 -12.51 -3.78 -4.06
C ILE A 69 -12.88 -2.69 -3.06
N SER A 70 -12.57 -2.92 -1.78
CA SER A 70 -12.79 -1.94 -0.72
C SER A 70 -11.56 -1.78 0.19
N VAL A 71 -11.35 -0.56 0.70
CA VAL A 71 -10.32 -0.28 1.72
C VAL A 71 -10.97 0.31 2.97
N PHE A 72 -10.72 -0.31 4.11
CA PHE A 72 -11.20 0.13 5.42
C PHE A 72 -10.08 0.82 6.21
N GLU A 73 -10.35 1.97 6.79
CA GLU A 73 -9.47 2.62 7.76
C GLU A 73 -9.82 2.17 9.18
N VAL A 74 -8.83 1.62 9.87
CA VAL A 74 -8.98 1.06 11.22
C VAL A 74 -8.00 1.73 12.17
N ASP A 75 -8.54 2.46 13.14
CA ASP A 75 -7.75 3.05 14.21
C ASP A 75 -7.35 1.98 15.25
N GLY A 76 -6.03 1.77 15.43
CA GLY A 76 -5.49 0.81 16.39
C GLY A 76 -5.82 1.11 17.85
N ARG A 77 -6.09 2.38 18.20
CA ARG A 77 -6.56 2.77 19.54
C ARG A 77 -8.02 2.38 19.76
N LYS A 78 -8.87 2.48 18.73
CA LYS A 78 -10.30 2.12 18.83
C LYS A 78 -10.53 0.61 18.71
N ASN A 79 -9.76 -0.07 17.86
CA ASN A 79 -9.94 -1.47 17.51
C ASN A 79 -8.72 -2.33 17.90
N LYS A 80 -8.22 -2.17 19.13
CA LYS A 80 -6.96 -2.75 19.61
C LYS A 80 -6.82 -4.24 19.32
N ILE A 81 -7.81 -5.05 19.70
CA ILE A 81 -7.76 -6.51 19.52
C ILE A 81 -7.66 -6.91 18.04
N TYR A 82 -8.44 -6.27 17.17
CA TYR A 82 -8.38 -6.54 15.73
C TYR A 82 -7.00 -6.23 15.15
N CYS A 83 -6.46 -5.06 15.49
CA CYS A 83 -5.15 -4.62 15.02
C CYS A 83 -4.00 -5.47 15.58
N GLN A 84 -4.08 -5.94 16.84
CA GLN A 84 -3.11 -6.88 17.41
C GLN A 84 -3.14 -8.22 16.70
N ASN A 85 -4.34 -8.77 16.44
CA ASN A 85 -4.50 -10.00 15.66
C ASN A 85 -3.91 -9.85 14.26
N LEU A 86 -4.20 -8.74 13.58
CA LEU A 86 -3.65 -8.40 12.28
C LEU A 86 -2.12 -8.31 12.30
N CYS A 87 -1.54 -7.68 13.33
CA CYS A 87 -0.10 -7.59 13.47
C CYS A 87 0.57 -8.94 13.70
N LEU A 88 -0.04 -9.84 14.48
CA LEU A 88 0.44 -11.21 14.68
C LEU A 88 0.42 -12.01 13.37
N ILE A 89 -0.64 -11.86 12.57
CA ILE A 89 -0.71 -12.45 11.22
C ILE A 89 0.35 -11.82 10.32
N GLY A 90 0.50 -10.49 10.33
CA GLY A 90 1.52 -9.77 9.56
C GLY A 90 2.94 -10.25 9.88
N LYS A 91 3.25 -10.50 11.17
CA LYS A 91 4.56 -11.00 11.59
C LYS A 91 4.90 -12.39 11.03
N MET A 92 3.90 -13.21 10.70
CA MET A 92 4.13 -14.51 10.06
C MET A 92 4.75 -14.38 8.65
N PHE A 93 4.57 -13.22 8.01
CA PHE A 93 4.97 -12.98 6.62
C PHE A 93 5.92 -11.77 6.47
N LEU A 94 6.24 -11.10 7.58
CA LEU A 94 7.17 -9.98 7.65
C LEU A 94 8.29 -10.28 8.65
N ASP A 95 9.53 -10.32 8.16
CA ASP A 95 10.70 -10.61 8.98
C ASP A 95 10.95 -9.49 9.99
N THR A 96 11.00 -8.26 9.49
CA THR A 96 11.45 -7.05 10.20
C THR A 96 10.38 -6.39 11.05
N LYS A 97 9.18 -6.97 11.16
CA LYS A 97 8.12 -6.41 11.99
C LYS A 97 8.42 -6.64 13.47
N THR A 98 8.55 -5.56 14.24
CA THR A 98 8.88 -5.60 15.68
C THR A 98 7.71 -5.23 16.57
N LEU A 99 6.78 -4.39 16.10
CA LEU A 99 5.62 -3.93 16.86
C LEU A 99 4.36 -4.74 16.52
N TYR A 100 3.77 -5.38 17.53
CA TYR A 100 2.55 -6.18 17.38
C TYR A 100 1.51 -6.01 18.48
N TYR A 101 1.88 -5.57 19.69
CA TYR A 101 0.93 -5.27 20.77
C TYR A 101 0.61 -3.78 20.92
N ASP A 102 1.59 -2.91 20.67
CA ASP A 102 1.45 -1.44 20.71
C ASP A 102 0.94 -0.93 19.36
N VAL A 103 -0.39 -0.96 19.18
CA VAL A 103 -1.06 -0.65 17.91
C VAL A 103 -1.71 0.74 17.91
N GLU A 104 -1.85 1.35 19.08
CA GLU A 104 -2.50 2.65 19.30
C GLU A 104 -1.91 3.82 18.48
N PRO A 105 -0.58 3.87 18.22
CA PRO A 105 0.02 4.91 17.39
C PRO A 105 -0.32 4.79 15.89
N PHE A 106 -0.92 3.69 15.44
CA PHE A 106 -1.09 3.36 14.03
C PHE A 106 -2.53 3.45 13.55
N LEU A 107 -2.67 3.84 12.28
CA LEU A 107 -3.82 3.56 11.43
C LEU A 107 -3.51 2.34 10.56
N PHE A 108 -4.51 1.51 10.31
CA PHE A 108 -4.40 0.33 9.46
C PHE A 108 -5.39 0.47 8.29
N TYR A 109 -4.91 0.22 7.08
CA TYR A 109 -5.70 0.29 5.86
C TYR A 109 -5.87 -1.12 5.32
N ILE A 110 -7.06 -1.67 5.49
CA ILE A 110 -7.37 -3.07 5.23
C ILE A 110 -7.98 -3.19 3.84
N LEU A 111 -7.29 -3.91 2.95
CA LEU A 111 -7.78 -4.20 1.61
C LEU A 111 -8.62 -5.47 1.64
N CYS A 112 -9.83 -5.38 1.10
CA CYS A 112 -10.76 -6.48 0.99
C CYS A 112 -11.32 -6.64 -0.43
N GLU A 113 -11.62 -7.89 -0.76
CA GLU A 113 -12.44 -8.26 -1.92
C GLU A 113 -13.85 -8.59 -1.43
N TYR A 114 -14.88 -7.99 -2.04
CA TYR A 114 -16.28 -8.14 -1.66
C TYR A 114 -16.98 -9.20 -2.52
N ASP A 115 -17.71 -10.10 -1.87
CA ASP A 115 -18.70 -10.99 -2.48
C ASP A 115 -20.01 -11.01 -1.64
N GLU A 116 -20.96 -11.88 -2.00
CA GLU A 116 -22.25 -12.01 -1.29
C GLU A 116 -22.11 -12.47 0.19
N LYS A 117 -20.98 -13.12 0.54
CA LYS A 117 -20.68 -13.59 1.89
C LYS A 117 -20.02 -12.50 2.72
N GLY A 118 -19.34 -11.53 2.13
CA GLY A 118 -18.80 -10.36 2.83
C GLY A 118 -17.49 -9.85 2.22
N TYR A 119 -16.67 -9.22 3.06
CA TYR A 119 -15.43 -8.58 2.68
C TYR A 119 -14.24 -9.44 3.11
N HIS A 120 -13.64 -10.12 2.15
CA HIS A 120 -12.55 -11.06 2.33
C HIS A 120 -11.21 -10.34 2.42
N PHE A 121 -10.49 -10.54 3.52
CA PHE A 121 -9.18 -9.93 3.75
C PHE A 121 -8.15 -10.36 2.69
N ALA A 122 -7.61 -9.41 1.94
CA ALA A 122 -6.56 -9.64 0.94
C ALA A 122 -5.18 -9.15 1.42
N GLY A 123 -5.13 -8.07 2.20
CA GLY A 123 -3.90 -7.51 2.72
C GLY A 123 -4.13 -6.22 3.49
N TYR A 124 -3.05 -5.62 3.97
CA TYR A 124 -3.11 -4.32 4.63
C TYR A 124 -1.80 -3.56 4.51
N TYR A 125 -1.86 -2.26 4.81
CA TYR A 125 -0.69 -1.55 5.32
C TYR A 125 -1.01 -0.77 6.60
N SER A 126 0.00 -0.50 7.41
CA SER A 126 -0.10 0.38 8.59
C SER A 126 0.63 1.69 8.36
N LYS A 127 0.14 2.78 8.96
CA LYS A 127 0.75 4.12 8.92
C LYS A 127 0.75 4.68 10.33
N GLU A 128 1.89 5.22 10.79
CA GLU A 128 1.93 5.99 12.02
C GLU A 128 1.05 7.24 11.90
N LYS A 129 0.24 7.52 12.92
CA LYS A 129 -0.56 8.76 12.99
C LYS A 129 0.31 10.01 12.96
N ARG A 130 1.55 9.89 13.46
CA ARG A 130 2.54 10.96 13.52
C ARG A 130 3.92 10.38 13.21
N SER A 131 4.32 10.39 11.94
CA SER A 131 5.65 9.94 11.53
C SER A 131 6.63 11.12 11.51
N VAL A 132 7.67 11.06 12.34
CA VAL A 132 8.71 12.11 12.38
C VAL A 132 9.55 12.11 11.10
N GLN A 133 9.78 10.92 10.52
CA GLN A 133 10.54 10.73 9.29
C GLN A 133 9.71 10.96 8.01
N GLY A 134 8.41 11.26 8.14
CA GLY A 134 7.53 11.47 7.00
C GLY A 134 7.20 10.19 6.23
N TYR A 135 7.21 9.03 6.89
CA TYR A 135 6.80 7.79 6.24
C TYR A 135 5.28 7.74 6.09
N ASN A 136 4.81 7.43 4.88
CA ASN A 136 3.39 7.26 4.59
C ASN A 136 2.92 5.81 4.76
N LEU A 137 3.85 4.89 5.00
CA LEU A 137 3.60 3.47 5.15
C LEU A 137 4.69 2.82 6.00
N SER A 138 4.31 2.16 7.09
CA SER A 138 5.22 1.49 8.04
C SER A 138 5.41 0.01 7.73
N CYS A 139 4.31 -0.72 7.53
CA CYS A 139 4.34 -2.13 7.13
C CYS A 139 3.31 -2.35 6.05
N ILE A 140 3.62 -3.19 5.05
CA ILE A 140 2.67 -3.64 4.03
C ILE A 140 2.75 -5.16 3.92
N MET A 141 1.59 -5.82 3.90
CA MET A 141 1.51 -7.27 3.78
C MET A 141 0.31 -7.64 2.92
N ILE A 142 0.55 -8.47 1.91
CA ILE A 142 -0.49 -9.13 1.12
C ILE A 142 -0.49 -10.60 1.52
N LEU A 143 -1.67 -11.13 1.80
CA LEU A 143 -1.84 -12.52 2.18
C LEU A 143 -1.22 -13.41 1.09
N PRO A 144 -0.39 -14.42 1.42
CA PRO A 144 0.32 -15.20 0.41
C PRO A 144 -0.57 -15.82 -0.67
N SER A 145 -1.79 -16.24 -0.31
CA SER A 145 -2.78 -16.77 -1.26
C SER A 145 -3.32 -15.75 -2.26
N ARG A 146 -3.08 -14.45 -2.02
CA ARG A 146 -3.54 -13.31 -2.84
C ARG A 146 -2.39 -12.50 -3.43
N GLN A 147 -1.15 -12.98 -3.31
CA GLN A 147 0.00 -12.31 -3.91
C GLN A 147 -0.01 -12.43 -5.43
N ARG A 148 0.61 -11.46 -6.12
CA ARG A 148 0.70 -11.37 -7.59
C ARG A 148 -0.62 -11.10 -8.34
N GLU A 149 -1.72 -10.85 -7.62
CA GLU A 149 -3.01 -10.40 -8.19
C GLU A 149 -3.11 -8.87 -8.36
N GLY A 150 -2.06 -8.11 -8.05
CA GLY A 150 -2.02 -6.64 -8.18
C GLY A 150 -2.32 -5.87 -6.89
N TYR A 151 -2.84 -6.53 -5.85
CA TYR A 151 -3.21 -5.91 -4.57
C TYR A 151 -2.08 -5.14 -3.87
N GLY A 152 -0.84 -5.64 -3.96
CA GLY A 152 0.32 -4.93 -3.41
C GLY A 152 0.54 -3.56 -4.07
N LYS A 153 0.39 -3.49 -5.40
CA LYS A 153 0.50 -2.22 -6.15
C LYS A 153 -0.66 -1.29 -5.83
N LEU A 154 -1.86 -1.84 -5.66
CA LEU A 154 -3.05 -1.08 -5.29
C LEU A 154 -2.91 -0.42 -3.91
N LEU A 155 -2.40 -1.14 -2.90
CA LEU A 155 -2.13 -0.54 -1.59
C LEU A 155 -1.02 0.52 -1.62
N ILE A 156 0.03 0.30 -2.41
CA ILE A 156 1.08 1.32 -2.62
C ILE A 156 0.47 2.58 -3.26
N GLU A 157 -0.31 2.44 -4.32
CA GLU A 157 -1.00 3.55 -4.98
C GLU A 157 -1.95 4.28 -4.03
N PHE A 158 -2.70 3.52 -3.21
CA PHE A 158 -3.57 4.07 -2.19
C PHE A 158 -2.82 4.90 -1.15
N SER A 159 -1.66 4.42 -0.66
CA SER A 159 -0.83 5.18 0.29
C SER A 159 -0.37 6.53 -0.28
N TYR A 160 -0.02 6.58 -1.57
CA TYR A 160 0.35 7.81 -2.26
C TYR A 160 -0.85 8.71 -2.56
N LEU A 161 -2.03 8.13 -2.79
CA LEU A 161 -3.28 8.89 -2.92
C LEU A 161 -3.56 9.68 -1.64
N LEU A 162 -3.40 9.05 -0.47
CA LEU A 162 -3.54 9.74 0.82
C LEU A 162 -2.47 10.83 0.98
N SER A 163 -1.20 10.56 0.70
CA SER A 163 -0.14 11.58 0.72
C SER A 163 -0.46 12.79 -0.18
N LYS A 164 -1.00 12.57 -1.39
CA LYS A 164 -1.44 13.64 -2.28
C LYS A 164 -2.58 14.47 -1.67
N LYS A 165 -3.54 13.81 -1.00
CA LYS A 165 -4.66 14.49 -0.33
C LYS A 165 -4.22 15.27 0.91
N GLU A 166 -3.23 14.77 1.63
CA GLU A 166 -2.60 15.45 2.77
C GLU A 166 -1.71 16.63 2.33
N GLY A 167 -1.31 16.68 1.06
CA GLY A 167 -0.39 17.68 0.54
C GLY A 167 1.06 17.49 1.00
N VAL A 168 1.38 16.32 1.57
CA VAL A 168 2.72 16.01 2.11
C VAL A 168 3.29 14.79 1.39
N PRO A 169 4.48 14.90 0.76
CA PRO A 169 5.15 13.75 0.16
C PRO A 169 5.47 12.67 1.20
N GLY A 170 5.49 11.41 0.75
CA GLY A 170 5.76 10.27 1.63
C GLY A 170 6.60 9.19 0.95
N SER A 171 7.22 8.37 1.78
CA SER A 171 7.98 7.18 1.39
C SER A 171 7.60 6.02 2.32
N PRO A 172 7.73 4.75 1.89
CA PRO A 172 7.72 3.64 2.83
C PRO A 172 8.86 3.75 3.83
N GLU A 173 8.61 3.23 5.03
CA GLU A 173 9.61 2.88 6.02
C GLU A 173 10.58 1.82 5.47
N LYS A 174 11.84 1.86 5.94
CA LYS A 174 12.92 0.98 5.49
C LYS A 174 13.40 0.12 6.66
N PRO A 175 13.87 -1.12 6.42
CA PRO A 175 14.03 -1.76 5.11
C PRO A 175 12.71 -2.36 4.57
N LEU A 176 12.58 -2.40 3.24
CA LEU A 176 11.51 -3.13 2.56
C LEU A 176 11.88 -4.62 2.44
N SER A 177 10.87 -5.49 2.39
CA SER A 177 11.07 -6.87 1.92
C SER A 177 11.41 -6.89 0.42
N ASP A 178 12.02 -7.97 -0.07
CA ASP A 178 12.36 -8.10 -1.50
C ASP A 178 11.12 -7.91 -2.42
N PHE A 179 10.00 -8.53 -2.05
CA PHE A 179 8.73 -8.34 -2.76
C PHE A 179 8.19 -6.91 -2.65
N GLY A 180 8.37 -6.28 -1.48
CA GLY A 180 8.02 -4.88 -1.27
C GLY A 180 8.82 -3.95 -2.19
N LEU A 181 10.15 -4.10 -2.22
CA LEU A 181 11.04 -3.31 -3.06
C LEU A 181 10.69 -3.44 -4.55
N LEU A 182 10.52 -4.67 -5.05
CA LEU A 182 10.12 -4.89 -6.45
C LEU A 182 8.77 -4.25 -6.79
N SER A 183 7.80 -4.32 -5.86
CA SER A 183 6.47 -3.73 -6.04
C SER A 183 6.55 -2.19 -6.08
N TYR A 184 7.31 -1.58 -5.18
CA TYR A 184 7.54 -0.13 -5.16
C TYR A 184 8.27 0.35 -6.42
N LEU A 185 9.35 -0.33 -6.83
CA LEU A 185 10.08 0.01 -8.06
C LEU A 185 9.18 -0.09 -9.29
N SER A 186 8.35 -1.13 -9.38
CA SER A 186 7.38 -1.28 -10.46
C SER A 186 6.33 -0.15 -10.45
N TYR A 187 5.83 0.24 -9.28
CA TYR A 187 4.86 1.34 -9.14
C TYR A 187 5.48 2.69 -9.52
N TRP A 188 6.64 3.03 -8.96
CA TRP A 188 7.33 4.30 -9.25
C TRP A 188 7.66 4.44 -10.74
N ARG A 189 8.13 3.36 -11.37
CA ARG A 189 8.39 3.35 -12.81
C ARG A 189 7.14 3.69 -13.62
N ARG A 190 6.03 2.99 -13.36
CA ARG A 190 4.74 3.25 -14.03
C ARG A 190 4.29 4.71 -13.84
N ALA A 191 4.30 5.18 -12.58
CA ALA A 191 3.83 6.52 -12.24
C ALA A 191 4.64 7.62 -12.95
N ILE A 192 5.96 7.46 -13.05
CA ILE A 192 6.82 8.41 -13.76
C ILE A 192 6.56 8.34 -15.27
N TYR A 193 6.44 7.14 -15.85
CA TYR A 193 6.21 6.98 -17.29
C TYR A 193 4.87 7.57 -17.73
N GLU A 194 3.82 7.42 -16.93
CA GLU A 194 2.51 8.05 -17.19
C GLU A 194 2.60 9.58 -17.19
N ILE A 195 3.40 10.17 -16.30
CA ILE A 195 3.61 11.62 -16.29
C ILE A 195 4.34 12.07 -17.55
N LEU A 196 5.38 11.34 -17.98
CA LEU A 196 6.15 11.67 -19.17
C LEU A 196 5.30 11.53 -20.44
N LEU A 197 4.52 10.46 -20.58
CA LEU A 197 3.78 10.17 -21.82
C LEU A 197 2.39 10.83 -21.90
N ALA A 198 1.63 10.85 -20.81
CA ALA A 198 0.20 11.14 -20.88
C ALA A 198 -0.18 12.58 -20.49
N LYS A 199 0.64 13.26 -19.65
CA LYS A 199 0.24 14.57 -19.09
C LYS A 199 0.70 15.78 -19.89
N THR A 200 1.68 15.60 -20.79
CA THR A 200 2.31 16.70 -21.52
C THR A 200 1.73 16.87 -22.93
N GLY A 201 1.28 15.78 -23.56
CA GLY A 201 1.00 15.76 -25.00
C GLY A 201 2.24 16.00 -25.87
N MET A 202 3.44 16.01 -25.29
CA MET A 202 4.72 16.21 -25.98
C MET A 202 5.21 14.90 -26.58
N THR A 203 6.02 14.98 -27.64
CA THR A 203 6.73 13.81 -28.15
C THR A 203 7.84 13.39 -27.18
N ILE A 204 8.27 12.13 -27.26
CA ILE A 204 9.40 11.63 -26.46
C ILE A 204 10.69 12.41 -26.78
N ASP A 205 10.87 12.83 -28.03
CA ASP A 205 12.04 13.59 -28.48
C ASP A 205 12.07 15.00 -27.87
N ASP A 206 10.92 15.68 -27.77
CA ASP A 206 10.82 17.00 -27.13
C ASP A 206 11.12 16.91 -25.63
N ILE A 207 10.60 15.87 -24.95
CA ILE A 207 10.88 15.63 -23.54
C ILE A 207 12.38 15.36 -23.34
N THR A 208 12.96 14.48 -24.17
CA THR A 208 14.36 14.07 -24.07
C THR A 208 15.29 15.24 -24.32
N SER A 209 15.07 16.01 -25.40
CA SER A 209 15.87 17.19 -25.72
C SER A 209 15.77 18.26 -24.64
N THR A 210 14.57 18.54 -24.11
CA THR A 210 14.39 19.49 -22.99
C THR A 210 15.18 19.07 -21.76
N LEU A 211 15.06 17.80 -21.32
CA LEU A 211 15.79 17.29 -20.16
C LEU A 211 17.30 17.32 -20.38
N GLN A 212 17.79 17.08 -21.61
CA GLN A 212 19.20 17.20 -21.95
C GLN A 212 19.69 18.65 -21.87
N THR A 213 18.96 19.59 -22.48
CA THR A 213 19.32 21.01 -22.47
C THR A 213 19.37 21.59 -21.06
N ASP A 214 18.46 21.17 -20.18
CA ASP A 214 18.46 21.61 -18.78
C ASP A 214 19.49 20.90 -17.89
N GLY A 215 20.24 19.94 -18.44
CA GLY A 215 21.23 19.12 -17.72
C GLY A 215 20.59 18.12 -16.75
N MET A 216 19.29 17.84 -16.92
CA MET A 216 18.54 16.89 -16.11
C MET A 216 18.68 15.46 -16.61
N LEU A 217 19.10 15.23 -17.86
CA LEU A 217 19.42 13.90 -18.37
C LEU A 217 20.93 13.79 -18.56
N GLN A 218 21.60 13.03 -17.69
CA GLN A 218 23.06 12.88 -17.70
C GLN A 218 23.45 11.43 -18.00
N ARG A 219 24.47 11.26 -18.85
CA ARG A 219 25.03 9.93 -19.14
C ARG A 219 26.04 9.57 -18.05
N GLN A 220 25.88 8.41 -17.43
CA GLN A 220 26.77 7.97 -16.36
C GLN A 220 28.09 7.48 -16.95
N SER A 221 29.23 7.98 -16.47
CA SER A 221 30.55 7.60 -16.96
C SER A 221 30.79 6.09 -16.81
N GLY A 222 31.14 5.41 -17.90
CA GLY A 222 31.46 3.97 -17.91
C GLY A 222 30.25 3.02 -18.06
N VAL A 223 29.02 3.53 -18.13
CA VAL A 223 27.81 2.71 -18.35
C VAL A 223 26.99 3.32 -19.49
N SER A 224 26.28 2.50 -20.27
CA SER A 224 25.35 2.96 -21.32
C SER A 224 24.02 3.52 -20.78
N ASN A 225 23.91 3.75 -19.47
CA ASN A 225 22.68 4.20 -18.83
C ASN A 225 22.65 5.73 -18.64
N TYR A 226 21.44 6.27 -18.68
CA TYR A 226 21.14 7.66 -18.36
C TYR A 226 20.55 7.77 -16.95
N VAL A 227 20.86 8.87 -16.28
CA VAL A 227 20.30 9.23 -14.97
C VAL A 227 19.52 10.54 -15.12
N ILE A 228 18.34 10.59 -14.52
CA ILE A 228 17.58 11.82 -14.39
C ILE A 228 18.04 12.53 -13.11
N VAL A 229 18.60 13.71 -13.25
CA VAL A 229 19.06 14.59 -12.16
C VAL A 229 18.07 15.74 -12.03
N VAL A 230 17.38 15.82 -10.90
CA VAL A 230 16.43 16.89 -10.62
C VAL A 230 16.94 17.73 -9.45
N ASP A 231 17.21 19.01 -9.72
CA ASP A 231 17.36 20.02 -8.65
C ASP A 231 15.97 20.57 -8.33
N SER A 232 15.38 20.11 -7.22
CA SER A 232 14.02 20.48 -6.83
C SER A 232 13.87 21.99 -6.68
N LYS A 233 14.84 22.67 -6.07
CA LYS A 233 14.78 24.13 -5.85
C LYS A 233 14.83 24.88 -7.17
N ARG A 234 15.75 24.51 -8.06
CA ARG A 234 15.85 25.14 -9.39
C ARG A 234 14.56 24.93 -10.18
N THR A 235 14.03 23.70 -10.18
CA THR A 235 12.83 23.32 -10.93
C THR A 235 11.59 24.05 -10.41
N GLU A 236 11.37 24.07 -9.10
CA GLU A 236 10.27 24.79 -8.46
C GLU A 236 10.34 26.30 -8.73
N ASN A 237 11.52 26.91 -8.54
CA ASN A 237 11.73 28.33 -8.79
C ASN A 237 11.48 28.71 -10.26
N TYR A 238 11.89 27.85 -11.20
CA TYR A 238 11.62 28.07 -12.62
C TYR A 238 10.12 28.05 -12.90
N VAL A 239 9.40 27.02 -12.42
CA VAL A 239 7.95 26.89 -12.62
C VAL A 239 7.21 28.08 -12.01
N GLN A 240 7.57 28.48 -10.79
CA GLN A 240 6.97 29.65 -10.14
C GLN A 240 7.17 30.91 -10.98
N ARG A 241 8.41 31.23 -11.35
CA ARG A 241 8.73 32.42 -12.16
C ARG A 241 8.09 32.38 -13.54
N ALA A 242 8.00 31.22 -14.17
CA ALA A 242 7.35 31.04 -15.46
C ALA A 242 5.85 31.32 -15.35
N ASN A 243 5.19 30.85 -14.28
CA ASN A 243 3.78 31.14 -14.02
C ASN A 243 3.54 32.61 -13.66
N GLU A 244 4.44 33.26 -12.92
CA GLU A 244 4.36 34.70 -12.62
C GLU A 244 4.53 35.55 -13.89
N LYS A 245 5.50 35.21 -14.74
CA LYS A 245 5.73 35.90 -16.03
C LYS A 245 4.62 35.66 -17.05
N ASN A 246 4.03 34.47 -17.05
CA ASN A 246 2.94 34.10 -17.94
C ASN A 246 1.78 33.46 -17.16
N PRO A 247 0.90 34.27 -16.56
CA PRO A 247 -0.20 33.76 -15.73
C PRO A 247 -1.35 33.17 -16.56
N ARG A 248 -1.38 33.42 -17.88
CA ARG A 248 -2.45 32.93 -18.75
C ARG A 248 -2.23 31.45 -19.07
N ARG A 249 -3.02 30.59 -18.44
CA ARG A 249 -3.04 29.14 -18.66
C ARG A 249 -4.34 28.72 -19.36
N ILE A 250 -4.25 27.71 -20.22
CA ILE A 250 -5.43 27.06 -20.81
C ILE A 250 -6.11 26.23 -19.72
N ASP A 251 -7.42 26.38 -19.61
CA ASP A 251 -8.30 25.59 -18.76
C ASP A 251 -8.87 24.44 -19.59
N PRO A 252 -8.45 23.17 -19.36
CA PRO A 252 -8.91 22.04 -20.15
C PRO A 252 -10.43 21.83 -20.08
N SER A 253 -11.09 22.24 -19.00
CA SER A 253 -12.54 22.08 -18.84
C SER A 253 -13.36 22.94 -19.82
N LYS A 254 -12.73 23.96 -20.42
CA LYS A 254 -13.36 24.87 -21.40
C LYS A 254 -13.14 24.44 -22.86
N LEU A 255 -12.39 23.36 -23.10
CA LEU A 255 -12.16 22.86 -24.44
C LEU A 255 -13.45 22.26 -25.03
N ARG A 256 -13.93 22.83 -26.13
CA ARG A 256 -15.03 22.29 -26.93
C ARG A 256 -14.48 21.85 -28.28
N TRP A 257 -13.99 20.62 -28.35
CA TRP A 257 -13.32 20.08 -29.53
C TRP A 257 -13.50 18.56 -29.62
N ALA A 258 -13.53 18.05 -30.84
CA ALA A 258 -13.53 16.62 -31.14
C ALA A 258 -12.50 16.34 -32.25
N PRO A 259 -11.87 15.15 -32.25
CA PRO A 259 -10.91 14.77 -33.29
C PRO A 259 -11.58 14.70 -34.67
N PHE A 260 -10.82 15.08 -35.69
CA PHE A 260 -11.21 14.84 -37.08
C PHE A 260 -11.14 13.34 -37.35
N LEU A 261 -12.26 12.76 -37.81
CA LEU A 261 -12.40 11.34 -38.16
C LEU A 261 -11.86 11.05 -39.55
#